data_AF-A0A941BHL0-F1
#
_entry.id   AF-A0A941BHL0-F1
#
_cell.length_a   1.000
_cell.length_b   1.000
_cell.length_c   1.000
_cell.angle_alpha   90.00
_cell.angle_beta   90.00
_cell.angle_gamma   90.00
#
_symmetry.space_group_name_H-M   'P 1'
#
loop_
_entity.id
_entity.type
_entity.pdbx_description
1 polymer ?
#
loop_
_entity_poly.entity_id
_entity_poly.type
_entity_poly.pdbx_seq_one_letter_code
_entity_poly.pdbx_strand_id
1 'polypeptide(L)'
;MPAPTTTPGRPAWAQALVPTDLMLVGLDGGSPTVVLDVFELVDGVDLNSVTRCLDLLKAHPVVLHCGVPRALMVYSPATGCYAASFDGEMDEDMAHLTEAQAGLWLANLSTEHGALPDRVDHWYVIGVNGRELSGQDTAAIDTYREHADHLVEPVPPSAITGEPSHTKKYERLISRAFWALAARCQEGR
;
A
#
# COMPACT_ATOMS: atom_id res chain seq x y z
N MET A 1 -8.18 20.41 29.37
CA MET A 1 -8.05 19.65 28.12
C MET A 1 -9.34 18.87 27.92
N PRO A 2 -10.11 19.08 26.84
CA PRO A 2 -11.23 18.21 26.53
C PRO A 2 -10.70 16.83 26.13
N ALA A 3 -11.37 15.77 26.58
CA ALA A 3 -11.07 14.40 26.20
C ALA A 3 -11.41 14.21 24.70
N PRO A 4 -10.67 13.37 23.95
CA PRO A 4 -11.04 13.01 22.60
C PRO A 4 -12.41 12.33 22.64
N THR A 5 -13.40 12.96 22.02
CA THR A 5 -14.71 12.36 21.76
C THR A 5 -14.51 11.18 20.83
N THR A 6 -14.67 9.97 21.36
CA THR A 6 -14.82 8.76 20.55
C THR A 6 -16.13 8.90 19.79
N THR A 7 -16.05 9.16 18.48
CA THR A 7 -17.23 9.09 17.61
C THR A 7 -17.71 7.63 17.57
N PRO A 8 -18.91 7.32 18.09
CA PRO A 8 -19.41 5.96 18.09
C PRO A 8 -19.55 5.45 16.65
N GLY A 9 -18.99 4.27 16.36
CA GLY A 9 -19.14 3.60 15.05
C GLY A 9 -17.91 3.60 14.15
N ARG A 10 -16.79 4.25 14.54
CA ARG A 10 -15.54 4.17 13.76
C ARG A 10 -14.82 2.82 13.90
N PRO A 11 -14.16 2.31 12.85
CA PRO A 11 -13.31 1.12 12.95
C PRO A 11 -12.21 1.26 14.00
N ALA A 12 -11.77 0.12 14.56
CA ALA A 12 -10.77 0.09 15.64
C ALA A 12 -9.43 0.73 15.23
N TRP A 13 -8.97 0.50 14.00
CA TRP A 13 -7.74 1.09 13.48
C TRP A 13 -7.79 2.63 13.46
N ALA A 14 -8.95 3.20 13.12
CA ALA A 14 -9.15 4.64 13.02
C ALA A 14 -9.15 5.31 14.40
N GLN A 15 -9.65 4.62 15.42
CA GLN A 15 -9.62 5.08 16.81
C GLN A 15 -8.22 5.01 17.42
N ALA A 16 -7.34 4.17 16.88
CA ALA A 16 -5.97 3.99 17.36
C ALA A 16 -4.97 5.01 16.81
N LEU A 17 -5.39 5.85 15.85
CA LEU A 17 -4.52 6.86 15.25
C LEU A 17 -4.08 7.92 16.26
N VAL A 18 -2.80 8.26 16.20
CA VAL A 18 -2.21 9.39 16.93
C VAL A 18 -1.84 10.52 15.96
N PRO A 19 -1.74 11.78 16.42
CA PRO A 19 -1.46 12.92 15.55
C PRO A 19 -0.20 12.78 14.68
N THR A 20 0.83 12.07 15.15
CA THR A 20 2.08 11.85 14.40
C THR A 20 1.90 10.92 13.21
N ASP A 21 0.87 10.05 13.21
CA ASP A 21 0.62 9.16 12.08
C ASP A 21 0.22 9.93 10.81
N LEU A 22 -0.31 11.16 10.97
CA LEU A 22 -0.69 12.02 9.84
C LEU A 22 0.50 12.41 8.96
N MET A 23 1.70 12.46 9.53
CA MET A 23 2.93 12.74 8.77
C MET A 23 3.22 11.65 7.72
N LEU A 24 2.75 10.42 7.94
CA LEU A 24 2.90 9.31 7.00
C LEU A 24 2.30 9.62 5.63
N VAL A 25 1.22 10.41 5.61
CA VAL A 25 0.48 10.80 4.41
C VAL A 25 0.72 12.28 4.06
N GLY A 26 1.79 12.88 4.58
CA GLY A 26 2.16 14.27 4.30
C GLY A 26 1.22 15.32 4.91
N LEU A 27 0.44 14.95 5.94
CA LEU A 27 -0.46 15.84 6.63
C LEU A 27 0.19 16.34 7.93
N ASP A 28 0.71 17.56 7.89
CA ASP A 28 1.37 18.20 9.04
C ASP A 28 0.37 18.83 10.01
N GLY A 29 0.43 18.41 11.28
CA GLY A 29 -0.28 19.06 12.39
C GLY A 29 -1.80 18.97 12.27
N GLY A 30 -2.41 18.03 13.00
CA GLY A 30 -3.86 17.90 12.98
C GLY A 30 -4.41 16.91 13.99
N SER A 31 -5.74 16.86 14.07
CA SER A 31 -6.44 15.80 14.79
C SER A 31 -6.78 14.69 13.80
N PRO A 32 -6.36 13.42 14.03
CA PRO A 32 -6.75 12.30 13.18
C PRO A 32 -8.26 12.19 13.00
N THR A 33 -9.03 12.52 14.03
CA THR A 33 -10.49 12.53 13.97
C THR A 33 -11.01 13.48 12.90
N VAL A 34 -10.45 14.70 12.82
CA VAL A 34 -10.87 15.73 11.85
C VAL A 34 -10.46 15.32 10.43
N VAL A 35 -9.27 14.76 10.25
CA VAL A 35 -8.82 14.27 8.93
C VAL A 35 -9.75 13.16 8.43
N LEU A 36 -10.07 12.19 9.29
CA LEU A 36 -11.01 11.13 8.94
C LEU A 36 -12.42 11.65 8.67
N ASP A 37 -12.88 12.71 9.38
CA ASP A 37 -14.15 13.36 9.08
C ASP A 37 -14.13 13.96 7.66
N VAL A 38 -13.02 14.57 7.25
CA VAL A 38 -12.85 15.09 5.88
C VAL A 38 -12.88 13.96 4.87
N PHE A 39 -12.13 12.88 5.08
CA PHE A 39 -12.14 11.72 4.19
C PHE A 39 -13.54 11.13 4.01
N GLU A 40 -14.29 10.95 5.09
CA GLU A 40 -15.65 10.39 5.03
C GLU A 40 -16.66 11.35 4.39
N LEU A 41 -16.67 12.61 4.82
CA LEU A 41 -17.75 13.56 4.49
C LEU A 41 -17.49 14.35 3.21
N VAL A 42 -16.23 14.63 2.90
CA VAL A 42 -15.82 15.44 1.73
C VAL A 42 -15.40 14.52 0.60
N ASP A 43 -14.52 13.57 0.87
CA ASP A 43 -13.93 12.71 -0.16
C ASP A 43 -14.74 11.42 -0.39
N GLY A 44 -15.73 11.14 0.46
CA GLY A 44 -16.63 10.00 0.31
C GLY A 44 -15.98 8.64 0.60
N VAL A 45 -14.90 8.62 1.39
CA VAL A 45 -14.19 7.39 1.76
C VAL A 45 -15.05 6.53 2.70
N ASP A 46 -15.28 5.25 2.33
CA ASP A 46 -15.87 4.26 3.22
C ASP A 46 -14.80 3.63 4.12
N LEU A 47 -14.71 4.07 5.39
CA LEU A 47 -13.75 3.52 6.36
C LEU A 47 -13.96 2.03 6.64
N ASN A 48 -15.16 1.49 6.44
CA ASN A 48 -15.37 0.03 6.55
C ASN A 48 -14.78 -0.71 5.35
N SER A 49 -14.73 -0.09 4.17
CA SER A 49 -14.02 -0.65 3.01
C SER A 49 -12.52 -0.72 3.27
N VAL A 50 -11.96 0.27 3.98
CA VAL A 50 -10.57 0.24 4.43
C VAL A 50 -10.34 -0.97 5.35
N THR A 51 -11.23 -1.20 6.33
CA THR A 51 -11.16 -2.39 7.20
C THR A 51 -11.19 -3.69 6.40
N ARG A 52 -12.11 -3.83 5.45
CA ARG A 52 -12.19 -5.04 4.60
C ARG A 52 -10.90 -5.26 3.78
N CYS A 53 -10.29 -4.19 3.27
CA CYS A 53 -9.02 -4.27 2.55
C CYS A 53 -7.86 -4.68 3.48
N LEU A 54 -7.80 -4.15 4.70
CA LEU A 54 -6.81 -4.55 5.70
C LEU A 54 -6.94 -6.03 6.06
N ASP A 55 -8.17 -6.52 6.22
CA ASP A 55 -8.47 -7.92 6.52
C ASP A 55 -8.14 -8.85 5.36
N LEU A 56 -8.41 -8.42 4.12
CA LEU A 56 -8.02 -9.14 2.90
C LEU A 56 -6.51 -9.36 2.84
N LEU A 57 -5.72 -8.30 3.08
CA LEU A 57 -4.26 -8.36 3.07
C LEU A 57 -3.72 -9.29 4.16
N LYS A 58 -4.35 -9.29 5.35
CA LYS A 58 -3.99 -10.22 6.44
C LYS A 58 -4.32 -11.66 6.10
N ALA A 59 -5.51 -11.90 5.56
CA ALA A 59 -6.04 -13.24 5.33
C ALA A 59 -5.29 -13.98 4.22
N HIS A 60 -4.80 -13.27 3.20
CA HIS A 60 -4.27 -13.90 1.99
C HIS A 60 -2.83 -13.47 1.67
N PRO A 61 -2.06 -14.33 0.99
CA PRO A 61 -0.76 -13.98 0.43
C PRO A 61 -0.91 -13.11 -0.83
N VAL A 62 -1.32 -11.86 -0.65
CA VAL A 62 -1.62 -10.94 -1.76
C VAL A 62 -0.89 -9.61 -1.60
N VAL A 63 -0.59 -8.96 -2.73
CA VAL A 63 -0.10 -7.59 -2.80
C VAL A 63 -1.21 -6.72 -3.38
N LEU A 64 -1.57 -5.66 -2.66
CA LEU A 64 -2.33 -4.55 -3.22
C LEU A 64 -1.44 -3.81 -4.21
N HIS A 65 -1.91 -3.61 -5.44
CA HIS A 65 -1.27 -2.75 -6.43
C HIS A 65 -2.33 -1.81 -7.00
N CYS A 66 -2.12 -0.50 -6.87
CA CYS A 66 -3.13 0.47 -7.28
C CYS A 66 -2.49 1.74 -7.82
N GLY A 67 -3.18 2.37 -8.76
CA GLY A 67 -2.92 3.76 -9.12
C GLY A 67 -1.74 4.04 -10.04
N VAL A 68 -1.64 5.33 -10.37
CA VAL A 68 -0.48 6.01 -10.94
C VAL A 68 -0.42 7.38 -10.24
N PRO A 69 0.59 7.68 -9.40
CA PRO A 69 1.70 6.86 -8.91
C PRO A 69 1.33 5.45 -8.42
N ARG A 70 2.26 4.49 -8.53
CA ARG A 70 2.01 3.11 -8.14
C ARG A 70 2.11 2.94 -6.62
N ALA A 71 0.98 2.66 -6.01
CA ALA A 71 0.86 2.34 -4.60
C ALA A 71 0.85 0.81 -4.41
N LEU A 72 1.75 0.31 -3.58
CA LEU A 72 1.87 -1.11 -3.24
C LEU A 72 1.70 -1.30 -1.73
N MET A 73 0.97 -2.33 -1.30
CA MET A 73 0.87 -2.67 0.12
C MET A 73 0.73 -4.17 0.33
N VAL A 74 1.28 -4.64 1.43
CA VAL A 74 1.24 -6.04 1.85
C VAL A 74 1.12 -6.16 3.37
N TYR A 75 0.61 -7.28 3.87
CA TYR A 75 0.74 -7.69 5.26
C TYR A 75 1.79 -8.80 5.39
N SER A 76 2.68 -8.68 6.38
CA SER A 76 3.69 -9.69 6.71
C SER A 76 3.26 -10.48 7.95
N PRO A 77 2.89 -11.77 7.81
CA PRO A 77 2.54 -12.61 8.96
C PRO A 77 3.70 -12.79 9.95
N ALA A 78 4.93 -12.90 9.44
CA ALA A 78 6.12 -13.08 10.28
C ALA A 78 6.36 -11.92 11.25
N THR A 79 6.08 -10.68 10.83
CA THR A 79 6.28 -9.49 11.69
C THR A 79 5.00 -8.98 12.33
N GLY A 80 3.84 -9.40 11.82
CA GLY A 80 2.54 -8.88 12.24
C GLY A 80 2.26 -7.46 11.75
N CYS A 81 3.08 -6.92 10.85
CA CYS A 81 3.01 -5.54 10.36
C CYS A 81 2.61 -5.47 8.89
N TYR A 82 2.14 -4.29 8.48
CA TYR A 82 1.98 -3.93 7.08
C TYR A 82 3.26 -3.31 6.53
N ALA A 83 3.45 -3.40 5.22
CA ALA A 83 4.50 -2.69 4.53
C ALA A 83 3.93 -2.09 3.24
N ALA A 84 4.35 -0.87 2.91
CA ALA A 84 3.89 -0.14 1.75
C ALA A 84 5.07 0.38 0.92
N SER A 85 4.78 0.68 -0.34
CA SER A 85 5.69 1.41 -1.23
C SER A 85 4.88 2.34 -2.10
N PHE A 86 5.42 3.52 -2.36
CA PHE A 86 4.85 4.49 -3.28
C PHE A 86 5.88 4.78 -4.37
N ASP A 87 5.50 4.59 -5.63
CA ASP A 87 6.40 4.72 -6.78
C ASP A 87 7.72 3.93 -6.67
N GLY A 88 7.68 2.80 -5.95
CA GLY A 88 8.82 1.91 -5.78
C GLY A 88 9.81 2.37 -4.70
N GLU A 89 9.53 3.49 -4.04
CA GLU A 89 10.23 3.92 -2.83
C GLU A 89 9.62 3.20 -1.62
N MET A 90 10.48 2.69 -0.74
CA MET A 90 10.10 1.96 0.46
C MET A 90 11.04 2.38 1.58
N ASP A 91 10.72 3.50 2.21
CA ASP A 91 11.44 4.02 3.37
C ASP A 91 11.23 3.13 4.59
N GLU A 92 12.10 3.26 5.60
CA GLU A 92 12.05 2.44 6.82
C GLU A 92 10.69 2.56 7.52
N ASP A 93 10.10 3.76 7.55
CA ASP A 93 8.79 4.00 8.14
C ASP A 93 7.66 3.25 7.40
N MET A 94 7.79 3.10 6.08
CA MET A 94 6.83 2.36 5.24
C MET A 94 7.01 0.84 5.32
N ALA A 95 8.13 0.37 5.87
CA ALA A 95 8.43 -1.04 5.96
C ALA A 95 7.72 -1.73 7.15
N HIS A 96 7.29 -0.98 8.18
CA HIS A 96 6.76 -1.54 9.42
C HIS A 96 5.55 -0.74 9.95
N LEU A 97 4.50 -0.67 9.14
CA LEU A 97 3.28 0.03 9.47
C LEU A 97 2.43 -0.77 10.45
N THR A 98 1.96 -0.09 11.50
CA THR A 98 0.86 -0.58 12.33
C THR A 98 -0.43 -0.64 11.52
N GLU A 99 -1.43 -1.36 12.03
CA GLU A 99 -2.75 -1.40 11.39
C GLU A 99 -3.41 -0.01 11.28
N ALA A 100 -3.24 0.85 12.29
CA ALA A 100 -3.76 2.22 12.27
C ALA A 100 -3.13 3.02 11.12
N GLN A 101 -1.81 2.96 10.99
CA GLN A 101 -1.05 3.62 9.94
C GLN A 101 -1.38 3.08 8.55
N ALA A 102 -1.48 1.76 8.40
CA ALA A 102 -1.90 1.13 7.15
C ALA A 102 -3.33 1.55 6.77
N GLY A 103 -4.24 1.62 7.74
CA GLY A 103 -5.60 2.09 7.54
C GLY A 103 -5.66 3.56 7.11
N LEU A 104 -4.87 4.44 7.74
CA LEU A 104 -4.77 5.84 7.32
C LEU A 104 -4.22 5.97 5.90
N TRP A 105 -3.17 5.22 5.57
CA TRP A 105 -2.58 5.21 4.24
C TRP A 105 -3.58 4.73 3.18
N LEU A 106 -4.34 3.67 3.46
CA LEU A 106 -5.40 3.17 2.57
C LEU A 106 -6.58 4.15 2.45
N ALA A 107 -6.97 4.82 3.53
CA ALA A 107 -8.01 5.84 3.49
C ALA A 107 -7.59 7.01 2.59
N ASN A 108 -6.33 7.46 2.70
CA ASN A 108 -5.77 8.46 1.81
C ASN A 108 -5.70 7.95 0.36
N LEU A 109 -5.29 6.70 0.13
CA LEU A 109 -5.29 6.11 -1.22
C LEU A 109 -6.72 6.07 -1.82
N SER A 110 -7.73 5.83 -1.00
CA SER A 110 -9.13 5.78 -1.40
C SER A 110 -9.69 7.13 -1.83
N THR A 111 -9.14 8.26 -1.36
CA THR A 111 -9.56 9.60 -1.84
C THR A 111 -9.24 9.79 -3.32
N GLU A 112 -8.17 9.14 -3.82
CA GLU A 112 -7.74 9.26 -5.22
C GLU A 112 -8.27 8.15 -6.12
N HIS A 113 -8.37 6.92 -5.60
CA HIS A 113 -8.71 5.74 -6.40
C HIS A 113 -10.11 5.19 -6.15
N GLY A 114 -10.84 5.75 -5.19
CA GLY A 114 -12.18 5.30 -4.83
C GLY A 114 -12.16 3.98 -4.07
N ALA A 115 -13.04 3.05 -4.46
CA ALA A 115 -13.27 1.81 -3.73
C ALA A 115 -12.04 0.91 -3.64
N LEU A 116 -11.67 0.53 -2.42
CA LEU A 116 -10.58 -0.42 -2.13
C LEU A 116 -11.05 -1.87 -2.32
N PRO A 117 -10.14 -2.80 -2.65
CA PRO A 117 -10.48 -4.22 -2.79
C PRO A 117 -10.91 -4.84 -1.46
N ASP A 118 -11.95 -5.66 -1.50
CA ASP A 118 -12.41 -6.49 -0.39
C ASP A 118 -12.42 -8.00 -0.72
N ARG A 119 -11.89 -8.37 -1.89
CA ARG A 119 -11.84 -9.75 -2.41
C ARG A 119 -10.60 -10.00 -3.26
N VAL A 120 -10.15 -11.26 -3.27
CA VAL A 120 -8.91 -11.68 -3.95
C VAL A 120 -8.96 -11.58 -5.47
N ASP A 121 -10.14 -11.57 -6.08
CA ASP A 121 -10.33 -11.47 -7.53
C ASP A 121 -10.50 -10.02 -8.01
N HIS A 122 -10.24 -9.03 -7.16
CA HIS A 122 -10.28 -7.62 -7.52
C HIS A 122 -9.08 -7.21 -8.40
N TRP A 123 -9.28 -6.22 -9.28
CA TRP A 123 -8.26 -5.77 -10.25
C TRP A 123 -6.95 -5.29 -9.62
N TYR A 124 -7.05 -4.64 -8.45
CA TYR A 124 -5.91 -4.16 -7.67
C TYR A 124 -5.23 -5.23 -6.80
N VAL A 125 -5.63 -6.50 -6.89
CA VAL A 125 -5.07 -7.56 -6.06
C VAL A 125 -4.28 -8.52 -6.92
N ILE A 126 -3.03 -8.74 -6.52
CA ILE A 126 -2.16 -9.76 -7.12
C ILE A 126 -1.87 -10.81 -6.06
N GLY A 127 -2.32 -12.04 -6.31
CA GLY A 127 -1.99 -13.21 -5.50
C GLY A 127 -0.57 -13.67 -5.77
N VAL A 128 0.14 -14.00 -4.69
CA VAL A 128 1.54 -14.42 -4.71
C VAL A 128 1.64 -15.84 -4.15
N ASN A 129 2.29 -16.73 -4.88
CA ASN A 129 2.68 -18.07 -4.42
C ASN A 129 4.12 -18.34 -4.85
N GLY A 130 5.08 -18.01 -4.00
CA GLY A 130 6.49 -17.96 -4.39
C GLY A 130 6.72 -16.97 -5.54
N ARG A 131 7.09 -17.47 -6.72
CA ARG A 131 7.26 -16.66 -7.95
C ARG A 131 6.03 -16.68 -8.87
N GLU A 132 5.02 -17.48 -8.56
CA GLU A 132 3.78 -17.50 -9.32
C GLU A 132 2.90 -16.31 -8.91
N LEU A 133 2.49 -15.54 -9.91
CA LEU A 133 1.58 -14.41 -9.76
C LEU A 133 0.22 -14.74 -10.38
N SER A 134 -0.86 -14.31 -9.72
CA SER A 134 -2.23 -14.46 -10.21
C SER A 134 -3.02 -13.17 -9.96
N GLY A 135 -4.03 -12.89 -10.76
CA GLY A 135 -4.83 -11.66 -10.64
C GLY A 135 -5.48 -11.29 -11.96
N GLN A 136 -6.30 -10.24 -11.95
CA GLN A 136 -7.01 -9.76 -13.13
C GLN A 136 -6.16 -8.82 -13.99
N ASP A 137 -5.25 -8.04 -13.39
CA ASP A 137 -4.36 -7.13 -14.11
C ASP A 137 -3.18 -7.87 -14.72
N THR A 138 -3.43 -8.53 -15.86
CA THR A 138 -2.40 -9.31 -16.57
C THR A 138 -1.23 -8.45 -17.03
N ALA A 139 -1.47 -7.17 -17.36
CA ALA A 139 -0.42 -6.25 -17.79
C ALA A 139 0.56 -5.96 -16.64
N ALA A 140 0.06 -5.64 -15.45
CA ALA A 140 0.91 -5.44 -14.27
C ALA A 140 1.66 -6.73 -13.90
N ILE A 141 0.98 -7.88 -13.94
CA ILE A 141 1.59 -9.19 -13.68
C ILE A 141 2.75 -9.47 -14.66
N ASP A 142 2.55 -9.22 -15.94
CA ASP A 142 3.58 -9.44 -16.97
C ASP A 142 4.78 -8.51 -16.74
N THR A 143 4.55 -7.24 -16.38
CA THR A 143 5.63 -6.30 -15.98
C THR A 143 6.43 -6.83 -14.79
N TYR A 144 5.76 -7.29 -13.72
CA TYR A 144 6.46 -7.81 -12.55
C TYR A 144 7.24 -9.09 -12.85
N ARG A 145 6.71 -9.96 -13.71
CA ARG A 145 7.40 -11.18 -14.16
C ARG A 145 8.63 -10.85 -15.02
N GLU A 146 8.51 -9.94 -15.98
CA GLU A 146 9.63 -9.54 -16.85
C GLU A 146 10.84 -9.05 -16.04
N HIS A 147 10.59 -8.39 -14.91
CA HIS A 147 11.65 -7.83 -14.07
C HIS A 147 12.04 -8.69 -12.86
N ALA A 148 11.46 -9.89 -12.68
CA ALA A 148 11.74 -10.77 -11.55
C ALA A 148 13.20 -11.27 -11.49
N ASP A 149 13.87 -11.38 -12.64
CA ASP A 149 15.26 -11.84 -12.74
C ASP A 149 16.28 -10.68 -12.69
N HIS A 150 15.83 -9.44 -12.80
CA HIS A 150 16.69 -8.24 -12.79
C HIS A 150 16.73 -7.53 -11.42
N LEU A 151 16.23 -8.17 -10.35
CA LEU A 151 16.11 -7.59 -9.00
C LEU A 151 17.45 -7.25 -8.33
N VAL A 152 18.53 -7.89 -8.76
CA VAL A 152 19.89 -7.73 -8.18
C VAL A 152 20.69 -6.65 -8.90
N GLU A 153 20.28 -6.23 -10.09
CA GLU A 153 21.01 -5.22 -10.86
C GLU A 153 20.81 -3.83 -10.21
N PRO A 154 21.89 -3.13 -9.82
CA PRO A 154 21.76 -1.76 -9.34
C PRO A 154 21.20 -0.88 -10.46
N VAL A 155 20.10 -0.17 -10.17
CA VAL A 155 19.55 0.82 -11.09
C VAL A 155 20.58 1.95 -11.22
N PRO A 156 21.22 2.16 -12.39
CA PRO A 156 22.32 3.10 -12.48
C PRO A 156 21.81 4.54 -12.28
N PRO A 157 22.48 5.35 -11.44
CA PRO A 157 22.22 6.79 -11.37
C PRO A 157 22.46 7.39 -12.76
N SER A 158 21.50 8.16 -13.25
CA SER A 158 21.37 8.56 -14.66
C SER A 158 22.64 9.18 -15.27
N ALA A 159 23.04 8.70 -16.45
CA ALA A 159 23.61 9.57 -17.47
C ALA A 159 22.50 9.92 -18.47
N ILE A 160 22.21 11.22 -18.58
CA ILE A 160 21.28 11.81 -19.56
C ILE A 160 21.94 11.74 -20.94
N THR A 161 21.96 10.57 -21.57
CA THR A 161 22.31 10.44 -22.99
C THR A 161 21.67 9.17 -23.58
N GLY A 162 20.51 9.32 -24.21
CA GLY A 162 20.14 8.55 -25.41
C GLY A 162 19.78 7.06 -25.30
N GLU A 163 19.62 6.47 -24.12
CA GLU A 163 19.34 5.03 -23.96
C GLU A 163 17.91 4.70 -23.49
N PRO A 164 17.39 3.47 -23.74
CA PRO A 164 15.96 3.14 -23.65
C PRO A 164 15.29 3.64 -22.36
N SER A 165 14.44 4.64 -22.61
CA SER A 165 13.42 5.37 -21.83
C SER A 165 13.34 5.18 -20.31
N HIS A 166 13.20 6.31 -19.61
CA HIS A 166 12.83 6.44 -18.20
C HIS A 166 11.74 5.45 -17.73
N THR A 167 10.81 5.07 -18.62
CA THR A 167 9.77 4.06 -18.40
C THR A 167 10.33 2.72 -17.92
N LYS A 168 11.38 2.18 -18.55
CA LYS A 168 11.98 0.90 -18.15
C LYS A 168 12.68 0.97 -16.79
N LYS A 169 13.18 2.15 -16.42
CA LYS A 169 13.78 2.36 -15.09
C LYS A 169 12.72 2.41 -14.01
N TYR A 170 11.62 3.11 -14.28
CA TYR A 170 10.47 3.17 -13.39
C TYR A 170 9.84 1.78 -13.18
N GLU A 171 9.58 1.03 -14.27
CA GLU A 171 9.03 -0.33 -14.19
C GLU A 171 9.92 -1.28 -13.37
N ARG A 172 11.25 -1.20 -13.52
CA ARG A 172 12.20 -1.94 -12.68
C ARG A 172 12.13 -1.54 -11.21
N LEU A 173 12.01 -0.25 -10.91
CA LEU A 173 11.90 0.26 -9.54
C LEU A 173 10.63 -0.27 -8.86
N ILE A 174 9.48 -0.11 -9.53
CA ILE A 174 8.20 -0.65 -9.04
C ILE A 174 8.29 -2.17 -8.86
N SER A 175 8.84 -2.88 -9.85
CA SER A 175 8.95 -4.35 -9.77
C SER A 175 9.83 -4.79 -8.62
N ARG A 176 10.92 -4.05 -8.33
CA ARG A 176 11.78 -4.33 -7.19
C ARG A 176 11.03 -4.18 -5.86
N ALA A 177 10.28 -3.09 -5.69
CA ALA A 177 9.44 -2.90 -4.51
C ALA A 177 8.36 -3.97 -4.40
N PHE A 178 7.69 -4.30 -5.52
CA PHE A 178 6.69 -5.37 -5.58
C PHE A 178 7.27 -6.69 -5.09
N TRP A 179 8.42 -7.13 -5.61
CA TRP A 179 9.01 -8.41 -5.21
C TRP A 179 9.53 -8.40 -3.76
N ALA A 180 10.03 -7.26 -3.26
CA ALA A 180 10.39 -7.11 -1.86
C ALA A 180 9.17 -7.26 -0.93
N LEU A 181 8.03 -6.66 -1.30
CA LEU A 181 6.77 -6.80 -0.57
C LEU A 181 6.14 -8.19 -0.74
N ALA A 182 6.23 -8.78 -1.93
CA ALA A 182 5.73 -10.12 -2.22
C ALA A 182 6.43 -11.17 -1.35
N ALA A 183 7.74 -11.07 -1.15
CA ALA A 183 8.46 -11.94 -0.22
C ALA A 183 7.87 -11.86 1.20
N ARG A 184 7.56 -10.64 1.67
CA ARG A 184 7.05 -10.40 3.03
C ARG A 184 5.67 -11.01 3.32
N CYS A 185 4.75 -11.10 2.34
CA CYS A 185 3.46 -11.79 2.59
C CYS A 185 3.56 -13.31 2.66
N GLN A 186 4.62 -13.89 2.09
CA GLN A 186 4.85 -15.34 2.14
C GLN A 186 5.54 -15.76 3.44
N GLU A 187 6.31 -14.86 4.05
CA GLU A 187 7.05 -15.14 5.28
C GLU A 187 6.12 -15.54 6.43
N GLY A 188 6.36 -16.74 7.00
CA GLY A 188 5.62 -17.24 8.15
C GLY A 188 4.26 -17.87 7.84
N ARG A 189 3.97 -18.19 6.58
CA ARG A 189 2.79 -18.97 6.17
C ARG A 189 3.10 -20.46 5.96
#